data_AF-A0A1G0WEM4-F1
#
_entry.id   AF-A0A1G0WEM4-F1
#
_cell.length_a   1.000
_cell.length_b   1.000
_cell.length_c   1.000
_cell.angle_alpha   90.00
_cell.angle_beta   90.00
_cell.angle_gamma   90.00
#
_symmetry.space_group_name_H-M   'P 1'
#
loop_
_entity.id
_entity.type
_entity.pdbx_description
1 polymer ?
#
loop_
_entity_poly.entity_id
_entity_poly.type
_entity_poly.pdbx_seq_one_letter_code
_entity_poly.pdbx_strand_id
1 'polypeptide(L)' 'MEILIAILWYLQLLIPGITYTQSDINNLIQENNKAIHSVKKDVQQTTQIMNDYNNKTNNQWKKIIEEWEDPPPDPILD' A
#
# COMPACT_ATOMS: atom_id res chain seq x y z
N MET A 1 16.32 3.54 -11.12
CA MET A 1 16.27 2.64 -12.29
C MET A 1 15.89 1.22 -11.86
N GLU A 2 16.43 0.74 -10.74
CA GLU A 2 16.17 -0.61 -10.18
C GLU A 2 14.68 -0.90 -9.90
N ILE A 3 13.93 0.07 -9.37
CA ILE A 3 12.47 -0.08 -9.14
C ILE A 3 11.71 -0.36 -10.45
N LEU A 4 12.10 0.28 -11.56
CA LEU A 4 11.45 0.05 -12.85
C LEU A 4 11.74 -1.34 -13.39
N ILE A 5 12.99 -1.82 -13.24
CA ILE A 5 13.38 -3.18 -13.62
C ILE A 5 12.62 -4.20 -12.78
N ALA A 6 12.46 -3.97 -11.47
CA ALA A 6 11.68 -4.84 -10.59
C ALA A 6 10.20 -4.91 -10.97
N ILE A 7 9.60 -3.77 -11.37
CA ILE A 7 8.20 -3.74 -11.86
C ILE A 7 8.06 -4.49 -13.19
N LEU A 8 8.98 -4.27 -14.14
CA LEU A 8 8.97 -4.97 -15.43
C LEU A 8 9.18 -6.49 -15.25
N TRP A 9 10.00 -6.89 -14.28
CA TRP A 9 10.19 -8.30 -13.91
C TRP A 9 8.94 -8.91 -13.27
N TYR A 10 8.33 -8.21 -12.31
CA TYR A 10 7.08 -8.63 -11.67
C TYR A 10 5.94 -8.83 -12.69
N LEU A 11 5.87 -7.96 -13.69
CA LEU A 11 4.91 -8.05 -14.79
C LEU A 11 5.29 -9.09 -15.86
N GLN A 12 6.39 -9.83 -15.68
CA GLN A 12 6.90 -10.83 -16.63
C GLN A 12 7.20 -10.26 -18.03
N LEU A 13 7.53 -8.96 -18.10
CA LEU A 13 7.86 -8.27 -19.34
C LEU A 13 9.35 -8.40 -19.72
N LEU A 14 10.16 -8.95 -18.81
CA LEU A 14 11.58 -9.20 -19.03
C LEU A 14 11.85 -10.69 -19.21
N ILE A 15 12.65 -11.03 -20.21
CA ILE A 15 13.10 -12.40 -20.49
C ILE A 15 14.40 -12.63 -19.72
N PRO A 16 14.50 -13.68 -18.88
CA PRO A 16 15.71 -14.01 -18.16
C PRO A 16 16.89 -14.28 -19.11
N GLY A 17 18.09 -13.84 -18.74
CA GLY A 17 19.32 -14.08 -19.50
C GLY A 17 19.57 -13.11 -20.65
N ILE A 18 18.69 -12.14 -20.88
CA ILE A 18 18.89 -11.06 -21.85
C ILE A 18 19.43 -9.82 -21.14
N THR A 19 20.46 -9.19 -21.73
CA THR A 19 20.91 -7.86 -21.30
C THR A 19 20.07 -6.81 -21.98
N TYR A 20 19.40 -5.98 -21.19
CA TYR A 20 18.60 -4.86 -21.67
C TYR A 20 19.39 -3.56 -21.57
N THR A 21 19.46 -2.80 -22.65
CA THR A 21 20.03 -1.46 -22.61
C THR A 21 19.00 -0.47 -22.05
N GLN A 22 19.46 0.73 -21.67
CA GLN A 22 18.57 1.78 -21.20
C GLN A 22 17.52 2.19 -22.25
N SER A 23 17.86 2.13 -23.55
CA SER A 23 16.92 2.41 -24.63
C SER A 23 15.83 1.34 -24.73
N ASP A 24 16.20 0.06 -24.57
CA ASP A 24 15.25 -1.05 -24.63
C ASP A 24 14.24 -0.95 -23.49
N ILE A 25 14.73 -0.63 -22.28
CA ILE A 25 13.88 -0.40 -21.10
C ILE A 25 12.93 0.77 -21.35
N ASN A 26 13.39 1.88 -21.94
CA ASN A 26 12.54 3.03 -22.22
C ASN A 26 11.43 2.71 -23.23
N ASN A 27 11.73 1.93 -24.26
CA ASN A 27 10.75 1.48 -25.24
C ASN A 27 9.72 0.54 -24.60
N LEU A 28 10.18 -0.44 -23.82
CA LEU A 28 9.32 -1.33 -23.05
C LEU A 28 8.39 -0.56 -22.09
N ILE A 29 8.89 0.50 -21.45
CA ILE A 29 8.07 1.36 -20.59
C ILE A 29 7.01 2.10 -21.39
N GLN A 30 7.34 2.62 -22.57
CA GLN A 30 6.35 3.31 -23.41
C GLN A 30 5.25 2.37 -23.88
N GLU A 31 5.60 1.16 -24.31
CA GLU A 31 4.64 0.15 -24.76
C GLU A 31 3.75 -0.33 -23.61
N ASN A 32 4.33 -0.48 -22.41
CA ASN A 32 3.65 -1.00 -21.23
C ASN A 32 3.15 0.09 -20.28
N ASN A 33 3.15 1.36 -20.71
CA ASN A 33 2.82 2.50 -19.84
C ASN A 33 1.43 2.34 -19.20
N LYS A 34 0.46 1.76 -19.91
CA LYS A 34 -0.88 1.47 -19.35
C LYS A 34 -0.82 0.47 -18.19
N ALA A 35 -0.07 -0.62 -18.35
CA ALA A 35 0.09 -1.64 -17.31
C ALA A 35 0.87 -1.09 -16.11
N ILE A 36 1.95 -0.33 -16.35
CA ILE A 36 2.77 0.30 -15.32
C ILE A 36 1.94 1.33 -14.51
N HIS A 37 1.11 2.14 -15.17
CA HIS A 37 0.22 3.09 -14.50
C HIS A 37 -0.86 2.36 -13.68
N SER A 38 -1.38 1.22 -14.15
CA SER A 38 -2.34 0.41 -13.40
C SER A 38 -1.73 -0.12 -12.10
N VAL A 39 -0.52 -0.69 -12.15
CA VAL A 39 0.17 -1.19 -10.94
C VAL A 39 0.49 -0.06 -9.97
N LYS A 40 0.95 1.10 -10.46
CA LYS A 40 1.21 2.27 -9.60
C LYS A 40 -0.05 2.76 -8.89
N LYS A 41 -1.18 2.80 -9.61
CA LYS A 41 -2.47 3.19 -9.04
C LYS A 41 -2.90 2.21 -7.95
N ASP A 42 -2.72 0.91 -8.19
CA ASP A 42 -3.06 -0.14 -7.24
C ASP A 42 -2.21 -0.07 -5.96
N VAL A 43 -0.91 0.21 -6.08
CA VAL A 43 -0.01 0.43 -4.93
C VAL A 43 -0.44 1.65 -4.12
N GLN A 44 -0.82 2.76 -4.77
CA GLN A 44 -1.34 3.94 -4.08
C GLN A 44 -2.66 3.66 -3.36
N GLN A 45 -3.57 2.93 -4.01
CA GLN A 45 -4.85 2.52 -3.40
C GLN A 45 -4.64 1.57 -2.22
N THR A 46 -3.74 0.60 -2.36
CA THR A 46 -3.36 -0.33 -1.28
C THR A 46 -2.75 0.42 -0.09
N THR A 47 -1.89 1.39 -0.35
CA THR A 47 -1.28 2.23 0.70
C THR A 47 -2.34 3.09 1.41
N GLN A 48 -3.29 3.65 0.66
CA GLN A 48 -4.42 4.39 1.24
C GLN A 48 -5.30 3.50 2.11
N ILE A 49 -5.67 2.31 1.63
CA ILE A 49 -6.49 1.35 2.40
C ILE A 49 -5.78 0.94 3.68
N MET A 50 -4.46 0.71 3.63
CA MET A 50 -3.68 0.36 4.81
C MET A 50 -3.62 1.51 5.82
N ASN A 51 -3.43 2.74 5.34
CA ASN A 51 -3.44 3.93 6.20
C ASN A 51 -4.83 4.17 6.81
N ASP A 52 -5.90 4.00 6.04
CA ASP A 52 -7.28 4.12 6.52
C ASP A 52 -7.62 3.04 7.55
N TYR A 53 -7.17 1.81 7.33
CA TYR A 53 -7.31 0.71 8.28
C TYR A 53 -6.59 1.03 9.59
N ASN A 54 -5.32 1.44 9.53
CA ASN A 54 -4.54 1.78 10.72
C ASN A 54 -5.15 2.95 11.50
N ASN A 55 -5.60 4.00 10.80
CA ASN A 55 -6.22 5.17 11.43
C ASN A 55 -7.57 4.82 12.09
N LYS A 56 -8.44 4.07 11.40
CA LYS A 56 -9.72 3.63 11.96
C LYS A 56 -9.54 2.70 13.15
N THR A 57 -8.63 1.75 13.04
CA THR A 57 -8.36 0.77 14.08
C THR A 57 -7.79 1.45 15.32
N ASN A 58 -6.82 2.37 15.17
CA ASN A 58 -6.24 3.12 16.28
C ASN A 58 -7.29 3.97 17.00
N ASN A 59 -8.18 4.64 16.26
CA ASN A 59 -9.27 5.41 16.86
C ASN A 59 -10.30 4.55 17.59
N GLN A 60 -10.62 3.35 17.08
CA GLN A 60 -11.50 2.41 17.78
C GLN A 60 -10.88 1.89 19.07
N TRP A 61 -9.62 1.48 19.05
CA TRP A 61 -8.93 1.03 20.26
C TRP A 61 -8.80 2.13 21.30
N LYS A 62 -8.48 3.37 20.87
CA LYS A 62 -8.42 4.52 21.77
C LYS A 62 -9.74 4.76 22.49
N LYS A 63 -10.86 4.72 21.76
CA LYS A 63 -12.20 4.91 22.33
C LYS A 63 -12.56 3.81 23.34
N ILE A 64 -12.23 2.55 23.03
CA ILE A 64 -12.45 1.43 23.95
C ILE A 64 -11.59 1.61 25.20
N ILE A 65 -10.33 2.02 25.08
CA ILE A 65 -9.48 2.25 26.26
C ILE A 65 -10.06 3.36 27.15
N GLU A 66 -10.51 4.48 26.56
CA GLU A 66 -11.16 5.57 27.30
C GLU A 66 -12.44 5.11 28.03
N GLU A 67 -13.28 4.29 27.40
CA GLU A 67 -14.51 3.74 28.02
C GLU A 67 -14.22 2.81 29.22
N TRP A 68 -13.03 2.20 29.29
CA TRP A 68 -12.63 1.31 30.40
C TRP A 68 -11.83 2.03 31.49
N GLU A 69 -11.35 3.23 31.21
CA GLU A 69 -10.60 4.07 32.18
C GLU A 69 -11.55 4.92 33.04
N ASP A 70 -12.80 5.12 32.61
CA ASP A 70 -13.84 5.74 33.42
C ASP A 70 -14.21 4.85 34.62
N PRO A 71 -14.08 5.35 35.87
CA PRO A 71 -14.41 4.57 37.06
C PRO A 71 -15.90 4.22 37.06
N PRO A 72 -16.27 3.02 37.56
CA PRO A 72 -17.67 2.65 37.69
C PRO A 72 -18.43 3.71 38.51
N PRO A 73 -19.68 4.03 38.14
CA PRO A 73 -20.45 5.07 38.82
C PRO A 73 -20.55 4.75 40.32
N ASP A 74 -20.50 5.80 41.14
CA ASP A 74 -20.59 5.66 42.59
C ASP A 74 -21.82 4.82 42.98
N PRO A 75 -21.67 3.86 43.91
CA PRO A 75 -22.79 3.02 44.32
C PRO A 75 -23.92 3.90 44.86
N ILE A 76 -25.14 3.63 44.40
CA ILE A 76 -26.35 4.24 44.95
C ILE A 76 -26.51 3.68 46.37
N LEU A 77 -26.14 4.49 47.36
CA LEU A 77 -26.34 4.19 48.78
C LEU A 77 -27.77 4.62 49.14
N ASP A 78 -28.71 3.67 49.18
CA ASP A 78 -30.01 3.81 49.85
C ASP A 78 -29.88 3.54 51.35
#